data_AF-A0A7X9Q8H4-F1
#
_entry.id   AF-A0A7X9Q8H4-F1
#
_cell.length_a   1.000
_cell.length_b   1.000
_cell.length_c   1.000
_cell.angle_alpha   90.00
_cell.angle_beta   90.00
_cell.angle_gamma   90.00
#
_symmetry.space_group_name_H-M   'P 1'
#
loop_
_entity.id
_entity.type
_entity.pdbx_description
1 polymer ?
#
loop_
_entity_poly.entity_id
_entity_poly.type
_entity_poly.pdbx_seq_one_letter_code
_entity_poly.pdbx_strand_id
1 'polypeptide(L)'
;MRDRIDVTKIFGCRVFNEDVMQQRLPKDTYKILRKTIDNGDAIDISVANSVANAMKDWAIENGATHYTHWFHPMTGITAEKHDSFISPTADGRSVMEFSGKELIKGESDASSFPSGGLRATFEARGYTAWDPTSYAFIKDKTLCIPTAFCSYGGQVLDKKTPLLRSMEEINRQALRILRLFGDTTTKRVNTTVGAEQEYFLVDKSLYEKRDDLRYTGRTLFGAMPPKRQELSDHYFGTIKPRVAEFMKDLDMELWKYGVFAKTKHNEAAPAQHELAPIYTTTNIATDHNQLTMEVMKNVANEHGLVCLLHEKPFKGVNGSGKHNNWSLLTDNGKNLFKPGDSPQDNAIFLLLLIAVIKGIDEYQDLFRLSVAYAGNDHRLGGGEAPPAIMSIFIGDELVEIFDSLENGIKYNGKSKERINIGVDVLPNLPKDTTDRNRTSPFAFTGNKFEFRSLGSSMSIACP
;
A
#
# COMPACT_ATOMS: atom_id res chain seq x y z
N MET A 1 -10.54 -16.34 -32.09
CA MET A 1 -10.59 -16.86 -30.70
C MET A 1 -9.85 -15.84 -29.84
N ARG A 2 -10.52 -15.16 -28.90
CA ARG A 2 -9.80 -14.31 -27.94
C ARG A 2 -9.10 -15.25 -26.96
N ASP A 3 -7.78 -15.15 -26.84
CA ASP A 3 -7.00 -15.98 -25.93
C ASP A 3 -7.60 -15.90 -24.51
N ARG A 4 -7.98 -17.05 -23.98
CA ARG A 4 -8.55 -17.15 -22.64
C ARG A 4 -7.39 -16.99 -21.65
N ILE A 5 -7.32 -15.84 -21.00
CA ILE A 5 -6.27 -15.53 -20.05
C ILE A 5 -6.55 -16.30 -18.76
N ASP A 6 -5.61 -17.17 -18.39
CA ASP A 6 -5.65 -17.91 -17.15
C ASP A 6 -4.91 -17.10 -16.07
N VAL A 7 -5.69 -16.38 -15.25
CA VAL A 7 -5.17 -15.53 -14.18
C VAL A 7 -4.29 -16.33 -13.22
N THR A 8 -4.64 -17.60 -12.95
CA THR A 8 -3.87 -18.43 -12.01
C THR A 8 -2.47 -18.75 -12.49
N LYS A 9 -2.24 -18.75 -13.82
CA LYS A 9 -0.91 -19.00 -14.40
C LYS A 9 -0.02 -17.77 -14.45
N ILE A 10 -0.62 -16.58 -14.59
CA ILE A 10 0.15 -15.33 -14.68
C ILE A 10 0.36 -14.70 -13.30
N PHE A 11 -0.44 -15.08 -12.30
CA PHE A 11 -0.37 -14.45 -10.98
C PHE A 11 1.01 -14.65 -10.33
N GLY A 12 1.65 -13.55 -9.96
CA GLY A 12 2.97 -13.54 -9.35
C GLY A 12 4.09 -14.07 -10.24
N CYS A 13 3.88 -14.24 -11.56
CA CYS A 13 4.88 -14.85 -12.43
C CYS A 13 6.15 -13.99 -12.60
N ARG A 14 6.09 -12.70 -12.27
CA ARG A 14 7.25 -11.79 -12.25
C ARG A 14 7.88 -11.63 -10.86
N VAL A 15 7.52 -12.48 -9.89
CA VAL A 15 7.97 -12.35 -8.49
C VAL A 15 8.75 -13.59 -8.09
N PHE A 16 9.89 -13.39 -7.43
CA PHE A 16 10.68 -14.46 -6.81
C PHE A 16 10.05 -14.85 -5.46
N ASN A 17 8.84 -15.40 -5.53
CA ASN A 17 7.99 -15.72 -4.39
C ASN A 17 8.41 -17.04 -3.71
N GLU A 18 7.65 -17.46 -2.69
CA GLU A 18 7.91 -18.71 -1.95
C GLU A 18 7.92 -19.96 -2.83
N ASP A 19 7.01 -20.06 -3.80
CA ASP A 19 6.96 -21.23 -4.68
C ASP A 19 8.23 -21.32 -5.54
N VAL A 20 8.68 -20.19 -6.10
CA VAL A 20 9.93 -20.12 -6.88
C VAL A 20 11.13 -20.42 -5.99
N MET A 21 11.17 -19.86 -4.78
CA MET A 21 12.23 -20.12 -3.81
C MET A 21 12.30 -21.60 -3.42
N GLN A 22 11.17 -22.26 -3.16
CA GLN A 22 11.12 -23.68 -2.81
C GLN A 22 11.58 -24.59 -3.95
N GLN A 23 11.28 -24.20 -5.20
CA GLN A 23 11.68 -24.97 -6.38
C GLN A 23 13.17 -24.83 -6.69
N ARG A 24 13.77 -23.66 -6.43
CA ARG A 24 15.14 -23.34 -6.86
C ARG A 24 16.19 -23.45 -5.77
N LEU A 25 15.83 -23.21 -4.51
CA LEU A 25 16.78 -23.26 -3.40
C LEU A 25 16.92 -24.69 -2.86
N PRO A 26 18.11 -25.09 -2.39
CA PRO A 26 18.25 -26.30 -1.60
C PRO A 26 17.30 -26.27 -0.39
N LYS A 27 16.71 -27.42 -0.06
CA LYS A 27 15.68 -27.54 1.01
C LYS A 27 16.15 -26.95 2.34
N ASP A 28 17.41 -27.18 2.71
CA ASP A 28 17.95 -26.69 3.97
C ASP A 28 18.22 -25.17 3.93
N THR A 29 18.72 -24.65 2.80
CA THR A 29 18.88 -23.21 2.57
C THR A 29 17.55 -22.47 2.65
N TYR A 30 16.49 -23.01 2.03
CA TYR A 30 15.15 -22.42 2.11
C TYR A 30 14.62 -22.39 3.55
N LYS A 31 14.76 -23.50 4.30
CA LYS A 31 14.35 -23.55 5.70
C LYS A 31 15.12 -22.56 6.58
N ILE A 32 16.43 -22.44 6.37
CA ILE A 32 17.25 -21.47 7.11
C ILE A 32 16.80 -20.05 6.76
N LEU A 33 16.66 -19.72 5.48
CA LEU A 33 16.19 -18.41 5.02
C LEU A 33 14.83 -18.05 5.64
N ARG A 34 13.85 -18.96 5.60
CA ARG A 34 12.53 -18.75 6.19
C ARG A 34 12.61 -18.49 7.69
N LYS A 35 13.36 -19.31 8.41
CA LYS A 35 13.55 -19.14 9.85
C LYS A 35 14.20 -17.79 10.18
N THR A 36 15.21 -17.39 9.40
CA THR A 36 15.88 -16.09 9.56
C THR A 36 14.91 -14.92 9.34
N ILE A 37 14.06 -14.99 8.31
CA ILE A 37 13.03 -13.99 8.03
C ILE A 37 12.00 -13.93 9.16
N ASP A 38 11.48 -15.09 9.58
CA ASP A 38 10.43 -15.17 10.59
C ASP A 38 10.91 -14.70 11.98
N ASN A 39 12.20 -14.89 12.29
CA ASN A 39 12.83 -14.45 13.54
C ASN A 39 13.39 -13.01 13.49
N GLY A 40 13.60 -12.45 12.30
CA GLY A 40 14.33 -11.18 12.14
C GLY A 40 15.84 -11.28 12.39
N ASP A 41 16.43 -12.46 12.17
CA ASP A 41 17.86 -12.70 12.35
C ASP A 41 18.67 -12.15 11.15
N ALA A 42 19.98 -11.94 11.33
CA ALA A 42 20.88 -11.59 10.23
C ALA A 42 21.05 -12.77 9.25
N ILE A 43 21.04 -12.49 7.95
CA ILE A 43 21.24 -13.51 6.90
C ILE A 43 22.71 -13.91 6.82
N ASP A 44 22.98 -15.20 6.95
CA ASP A 44 24.32 -15.76 6.75
C ASP A 44 24.78 -15.61 5.29
N ILE A 45 26.05 -15.29 5.09
CA ILE A 45 26.59 -15.03 3.74
C ILE A 45 26.52 -16.24 2.82
N SER A 46 26.60 -17.47 3.35
CA SER A 46 26.46 -18.70 2.55
C SER A 46 25.04 -18.87 2.02
N VAL A 47 24.04 -18.55 2.85
CA VAL A 47 22.62 -18.53 2.45
C VAL A 47 22.40 -17.45 1.41
N ALA A 48 22.91 -16.24 1.64
CA ALA A 48 22.76 -15.13 0.71
C ALA A 48 23.40 -15.41 -0.67
N ASN A 49 24.59 -16.02 -0.72
CA ASN A 49 25.19 -16.43 -1.99
C ASN A 49 24.33 -17.46 -2.74
N SER A 50 23.74 -18.41 -2.01
CA SER A 50 22.84 -19.41 -2.61
C SER A 50 21.57 -18.76 -3.16
N VAL A 51 20.99 -17.81 -2.43
CA VAL A 51 19.81 -17.04 -2.85
C VAL A 51 20.13 -16.14 -4.03
N ALA A 52 21.26 -15.41 -4.01
CA ALA A 52 21.67 -14.53 -5.10
C ALA A 52 21.84 -15.29 -6.40
N ASN A 53 22.53 -16.45 -6.38
CA ASN A 53 22.67 -17.28 -7.57
C ASN A 53 21.31 -17.75 -8.12
N ALA A 54 20.43 -18.27 -7.26
CA ALA A 54 19.11 -18.73 -7.68
C ALA A 54 18.23 -17.60 -8.22
N MET A 55 18.30 -16.41 -7.61
CA MET A 55 17.55 -15.23 -8.01
C MET A 55 18.06 -14.68 -9.35
N LYS A 56 19.37 -14.67 -9.57
CA LYS A 56 20.00 -14.30 -10.84
C LYS A 56 19.60 -15.25 -11.97
N ASP A 57 19.73 -16.57 -11.75
CA ASP A 57 19.39 -17.56 -12.77
C ASP A 57 17.91 -17.47 -13.16
N TRP A 58 17.03 -17.36 -12.16
CA TRP A 58 15.60 -17.10 -12.39
C TRP A 58 15.36 -15.81 -13.17
N ALA A 59 16.07 -14.72 -12.82
CA ALA A 59 15.89 -13.44 -13.49
C ALA A 59 16.33 -13.50 -14.95
N ILE A 60 17.47 -14.10 -15.25
CA ILE A 60 18.01 -14.28 -16.61
C ILE A 60 17.08 -15.15 -17.46
N GLU A 61 16.54 -16.23 -16.90
CA GLU A 61 15.54 -17.07 -17.59
C GLU A 61 14.27 -16.29 -17.97
N ASN A 62 13.91 -15.29 -17.18
CA ASN A 62 12.82 -14.36 -17.45
C ASN A 62 13.24 -13.14 -18.30
N GLY A 63 14.44 -13.20 -18.90
CA GLY A 63 14.97 -12.21 -19.82
C GLY A 63 15.61 -10.99 -19.16
N ALA A 64 15.86 -11.04 -17.85
CA ALA A 64 16.54 -9.95 -17.16
C ALA A 64 18.03 -9.89 -17.51
N THR A 65 18.53 -8.67 -17.66
CA THR A 65 19.94 -8.38 -17.98
C THR A 65 20.64 -7.58 -16.88
N HIS A 66 19.85 -6.89 -16.07
CA HIS A 66 20.30 -6.02 -14.99
C HIS A 66 19.63 -6.42 -13.67
N TYR A 67 20.19 -5.93 -12.58
CA TYR A 67 19.55 -5.87 -11.28
C TYR A 67 19.59 -4.45 -10.73
N THR A 68 18.72 -4.15 -9.78
CA THR A 68 18.69 -2.88 -9.05
C THR A 68 18.26 -3.10 -7.63
N HIS A 69 18.89 -2.36 -6.72
CA HIS A 69 18.33 -2.13 -5.39
C HIS A 69 17.19 -1.12 -5.54
N TRP A 70 15.97 -1.57 -5.28
CA TRP A 70 14.74 -0.79 -5.42
C TRP A 70 14.35 -0.25 -4.04
N PHE A 71 14.29 1.07 -3.88
CA PHE A 71 14.03 1.71 -2.59
C PHE A 71 13.11 2.93 -2.72
N HIS A 72 12.58 3.36 -1.58
CA HIS A 72 11.63 4.47 -1.46
C HIS A 72 12.28 5.68 -0.79
N PRO A 73 13.03 6.54 -1.52
CA PRO A 73 13.59 7.74 -0.94
C PRO A 73 12.52 8.70 -0.43
N MET A 74 12.94 9.73 0.31
CA MET A 74 12.02 10.73 0.90
C MET A 74 11.26 11.57 -0.14
N THR A 75 11.57 11.46 -1.45
CA THR A 75 10.82 12.09 -2.55
C THR A 75 9.37 11.60 -2.66
N GLY A 76 9.05 10.42 -2.12
CA GLY A 76 7.72 9.82 -2.21
C GLY A 76 7.47 8.96 -3.45
N ILE A 77 8.45 8.88 -4.36
CA ILE A 77 8.50 7.94 -5.48
C ILE A 77 9.64 6.93 -5.29
N THR A 78 9.65 5.87 -6.08
CA THR A 78 10.70 4.85 -6.09
C THR A 78 11.97 5.35 -6.79
N ALA A 79 13.11 4.74 -6.46
CA ALA A 79 14.39 4.99 -7.12
C ALA A 79 15.14 3.69 -7.40
N GLU A 80 15.89 3.71 -8.50
CA GLU A 80 16.59 2.55 -9.05
C GLU A 80 17.94 2.96 -9.63
N LYS A 81 18.92 2.07 -9.49
CA LYS A 81 20.21 2.13 -10.17
C LYS A 81 20.46 0.77 -10.79
N HIS A 82 20.51 0.72 -12.13
CA HIS A 82 20.57 -0.55 -12.85
C HIS A 82 22.02 -0.95 -13.07
N ASP A 83 22.42 -2.05 -12.44
CA ASP A 83 23.72 -2.68 -12.59
C ASP A 83 23.55 -3.96 -13.43
N SER A 84 24.39 -4.14 -14.45
CA SER A 84 24.33 -5.33 -15.30
C SER A 84 24.92 -6.54 -14.58
N PHE A 85 24.39 -7.74 -14.82
CA PHE A 85 25.00 -8.98 -14.30
C PHE A 85 26.35 -9.33 -14.94
N ILE A 86 26.78 -8.61 -15.99
CA ILE A 86 27.96 -8.97 -16.75
C ILE A 86 29.25 -8.68 -15.96
N SER A 87 30.09 -9.70 -15.83
CA SER A 87 31.44 -9.60 -15.28
C SER A 87 32.46 -10.10 -16.32
N PRO A 88 33.59 -9.38 -16.51
CA PRO A 88 34.65 -9.85 -17.39
C PRO A 88 35.44 -10.99 -16.74
N THR A 89 35.73 -12.04 -17.51
CA THR A 89 36.66 -13.09 -17.10
C THR A 89 38.08 -12.74 -17.51
N ALA A 90 39.08 -13.36 -16.86
CA ALA A 90 40.50 -13.10 -17.12
C ALA A 90 40.94 -13.37 -18.58
N ASP A 91 40.20 -14.21 -19.30
CA ASP A 91 40.41 -14.54 -20.72
C ASP A 91 39.59 -13.67 -21.69
N GLY A 92 38.95 -12.59 -21.21
CA GLY A 92 38.23 -11.62 -22.03
C GLY A 92 36.83 -12.05 -22.47
N ARG A 93 36.30 -13.17 -21.93
CA ARG A 93 34.89 -13.55 -22.08
C ARG A 93 34.03 -12.85 -21.03
N SER A 94 32.71 -12.97 -21.17
CA SER A 94 31.74 -12.44 -20.24
C SER A 94 31.02 -13.57 -19.50
N VAL A 95 30.84 -13.42 -18.20
CA VAL A 95 29.98 -14.28 -17.38
C VAL A 95 28.91 -13.44 -16.70
N MET A 96 27.80 -14.07 -16.32
CA MET A 96 26.74 -13.41 -15.55
C MET A 96 26.91 -13.77 -14.07
N GLU A 97 27.25 -12.77 -13.26
CA GLU A 97 27.51 -12.91 -11.84
C GLU A 97 26.56 -12.05 -11.01
N PHE A 98 26.20 -12.57 -9.84
CA PHE A 98 25.47 -11.85 -8.82
C PHE A 98 25.76 -12.51 -7.47
N SER A 99 26.44 -11.79 -6.59
CA SER A 99 26.93 -12.33 -5.33
C SER A 99 25.98 -12.05 -4.17
N GLY A 100 26.07 -12.85 -3.11
CA GLY A 100 25.34 -12.59 -1.86
C GLY A 100 25.72 -11.26 -1.21
N LYS A 101 26.93 -10.74 -1.48
CA LYS A 101 27.35 -9.42 -1.02
C LYS A 101 26.55 -8.31 -1.69
N GLU A 102 26.40 -8.39 -3.01
CA GLU A 102 25.60 -7.44 -3.80
C GLU A 102 24.11 -7.57 -3.51
N LEU A 103 23.62 -8.78 -3.19
CA LEU A 103 22.24 -8.99 -2.74
C LEU A 103 21.98 -8.31 -1.40
N ILE A 104 22.78 -8.60 -0.36
CA ILE A 104 22.54 -8.06 0.98
C ILE A 104 22.70 -6.54 1.01
N LYS A 105 23.69 -6.01 0.28
CA LYS A 105 24.08 -4.61 0.36
C LYS A 105 24.45 -4.03 -1.00
N GLY A 106 23.86 -2.88 -1.33
CA GLY A 106 24.28 -2.04 -2.44
C GLY A 106 24.93 -0.73 -1.98
N GLU A 107 25.56 -0.05 -2.93
CA GLU A 107 26.05 1.32 -2.78
C GLU A 107 25.30 2.23 -3.75
N SER A 108 24.84 3.39 -3.26
CA SER A 108 24.13 4.38 -4.07
C SER A 108 24.51 5.79 -3.63
N ASP A 109 24.18 6.78 -4.46
CA ASP A 109 24.42 8.19 -4.15
C ASP A 109 23.27 8.75 -3.29
N ALA A 110 23.58 9.06 -2.04
CA ALA A 110 22.69 9.69 -1.06
C ALA A 110 22.79 11.22 -1.03
N SER A 111 23.68 11.88 -1.79
CA SER A 111 23.71 13.35 -1.87
C SER A 111 22.60 13.93 -2.75
N SER A 112 22.22 13.20 -3.80
CA SER A 112 21.24 13.65 -4.79
C SER A 112 19.79 13.48 -4.36
N PHE A 113 19.52 12.74 -3.27
CA PHE A 113 18.18 12.59 -2.72
C PHE A 113 17.88 13.65 -1.66
N PRO A 114 16.63 14.16 -1.56
CA PRO A 114 16.24 15.04 -0.48
C PRO A 114 16.56 14.40 0.86
N SER A 115 17.32 15.12 1.68
CA SER A 115 17.80 14.66 2.98
C SER A 115 17.23 15.47 4.14
N GLY A 116 16.41 16.50 3.87
CA GLY A 116 15.90 17.41 4.90
C GLY A 116 17.02 18.19 5.62
N GLY A 117 18.18 18.35 4.98
CA GLY A 117 19.36 19.00 5.58
C GLY A 117 20.25 18.06 6.40
N LEU A 118 19.94 16.76 6.45
CA LEU A 118 20.75 15.76 7.17
C LEU A 118 22.12 15.49 6.52
N ARG A 119 22.35 15.99 5.30
CA ARG A 119 23.51 15.69 4.46
C ARG A 119 24.00 16.95 3.76
N ALA A 120 25.32 17.16 3.75
CA ALA A 120 25.94 18.14 2.88
C ALA A 120 26.05 17.60 1.45
N THR A 121 26.03 18.48 0.44
CA THR A 121 26.06 18.09 -0.99
C THR A 121 27.34 17.35 -1.39
N PHE A 122 28.45 17.54 -0.66
CA PHE A 122 29.71 16.83 -0.93
C PHE A 122 29.75 15.41 -0.33
N GLU A 123 28.82 15.07 0.56
CA GLU A 123 28.73 13.75 1.18
C GLU A 123 27.80 12.88 0.33
N ALA A 124 28.37 12.07 -0.56
CA ALA A 124 27.60 11.29 -1.56
C ALA A 124 27.29 9.85 -1.13
N ARG A 125 28.14 9.20 -0.32
CA ARG A 125 28.00 7.76 -0.07
C ARG A 125 26.71 7.38 0.68
N GLY A 126 25.92 6.47 0.12
CA GLY A 126 24.75 5.85 0.74
C GLY A 126 24.77 4.33 0.58
N TYR A 127 24.00 3.65 1.40
CA TYR A 127 23.92 2.19 1.41
C TYR A 127 22.48 1.74 1.27
N THR A 128 22.27 0.73 0.45
CA THR A 128 21.01 -0.02 0.40
C THR A 128 21.19 -1.35 1.13
N ALA A 129 20.16 -1.80 1.83
CA ALA A 129 20.14 -3.08 2.52
C ALA A 129 18.89 -3.85 2.09
N TRP A 130 19.06 -5.09 1.64
CA TRP A 130 17.94 -5.92 1.20
C TRP A 130 16.94 -6.18 2.32
N ASP A 131 15.66 -5.95 2.02
CA ASP A 131 14.52 -6.32 2.84
C ASP A 131 14.00 -7.70 2.40
N PRO A 132 14.31 -8.79 3.13
CA PRO A 132 13.91 -10.13 2.74
C PRO A 132 12.43 -10.43 3.05
N THR A 133 11.72 -9.49 3.70
CA THR A 133 10.28 -9.63 3.99
C THR A 133 9.40 -9.16 2.82
N SER A 134 10.01 -8.58 1.78
CA SER A 134 9.37 -8.24 0.51
C SER A 134 10.08 -8.97 -0.63
N TYR A 135 9.32 -9.57 -1.53
CA TYR A 135 9.89 -10.41 -2.58
C TYR A 135 10.55 -9.56 -3.68
N ALA A 136 11.68 -10.03 -4.19
CA ALA A 136 12.26 -9.49 -5.42
C ALA A 136 11.35 -9.77 -6.62
N PHE A 137 11.35 -8.87 -7.60
CA PHE A 137 10.49 -8.97 -8.78
C PHE A 137 11.21 -8.51 -10.03
N ILE A 138 10.69 -8.83 -11.22
CA ILE A 138 11.26 -8.38 -12.49
C ILE A 138 10.38 -7.30 -13.10
N LYS A 139 10.98 -6.16 -13.39
CA LYS A 139 10.36 -5.04 -14.10
C LYS A 139 11.29 -4.63 -15.24
N ASP A 140 10.76 -4.47 -16.44
CA ASP A 140 11.50 -4.01 -17.63
C ASP A 140 12.84 -4.74 -17.88
N LYS A 141 12.86 -6.06 -17.71
CA LYS A 141 14.08 -6.91 -17.83
C LYS A 141 15.17 -6.58 -16.82
N THR A 142 14.77 -6.08 -15.66
CA THR A 142 15.63 -5.79 -14.51
C THR A 142 15.09 -6.48 -13.27
N LEU A 143 15.96 -7.21 -12.55
CA LEU A 143 15.67 -7.76 -11.24
C LEU A 143 15.65 -6.63 -10.19
N CYS A 144 14.49 -6.31 -9.66
CA CYS A 144 14.28 -5.30 -8.62
C CYS A 144 14.28 -5.96 -7.25
N ILE A 145 15.19 -5.52 -6.38
CA ILE A 145 15.41 -6.06 -5.03
C ILE A 145 14.92 -5.01 -4.03
N PRO A 146 13.80 -5.24 -3.31
CA PRO A 146 13.29 -4.29 -2.34
C PRO A 146 14.30 -4.05 -1.21
N THR A 147 14.62 -2.78 -0.97
CA THR A 147 15.71 -2.41 -0.05
C THR A 147 15.35 -1.22 0.83
N ALA A 148 15.94 -1.21 2.02
CA ALA A 148 16.05 -0.03 2.87
C ALA A 148 17.23 0.84 2.40
N PHE A 149 17.16 2.16 2.58
CA PHE A 149 18.21 3.10 2.17
C PHE A 149 18.62 4.06 3.29
N CYS A 150 19.94 4.11 3.53
CA CYS A 150 20.54 4.96 4.55
C CYS A 150 21.80 5.68 4.06
N SER A 151 22.12 6.77 4.74
CA SER A 151 23.34 7.54 4.57
C SER A 151 24.56 6.77 5.09
N TYR A 152 25.77 7.19 4.68
CA TYR A 152 27.04 6.74 5.24
C TYR A 152 27.08 6.79 6.79
N GLY A 153 26.51 7.84 7.40
CA GLY A 153 26.44 8.00 8.85
C GLY A 153 25.31 7.20 9.53
N GLY A 154 24.58 6.37 8.78
CA GLY A 154 23.47 5.56 9.30
C GLY A 154 22.14 6.31 9.43
N GLN A 155 22.05 7.57 9.00
CA GLN A 155 20.78 8.29 8.95
C GLN A 155 19.85 7.65 7.92
N VAL A 156 18.58 7.51 8.28
CA VAL A 156 17.56 6.94 7.40
C VAL A 156 17.17 7.96 6.34
N LEU A 157 17.26 7.58 5.06
CA LEU A 157 16.94 8.45 3.91
C LEU A 157 15.79 7.90 3.07
N ASP A 158 15.01 6.99 3.65
CA ASP A 158 13.91 6.30 2.98
C ASP A 158 12.62 6.33 3.80
N LYS A 159 11.55 5.85 3.19
CA LYS A 159 10.24 5.66 3.84
C LYS A 159 10.05 4.24 4.37
N LYS A 160 10.84 3.27 3.92
CA LYS A 160 10.69 1.86 4.31
C LYS A 160 11.25 1.60 5.71
N THR A 161 12.43 2.13 6.05
CA THR A 161 13.02 1.89 7.38
C THR A 161 12.14 2.42 8.53
N PRO A 162 11.58 3.65 8.49
CA PRO A 162 10.67 4.13 9.53
C PRO A 162 9.40 3.29 9.63
N LEU A 163 8.85 2.84 8.50
CA LEU A 163 7.70 1.95 8.46
C LEU A 163 7.97 0.63 9.16
N LEU A 164 9.09 -0.05 8.83
CA LEU A 164 9.47 -1.31 9.47
C LEU A 164 9.67 -1.16 10.98
N ARG A 165 10.27 -0.05 11.43
CA ARG A 165 10.41 0.27 12.87
C ARG A 165 9.05 0.47 13.54
N SER A 166 8.13 1.17 12.89
CA SER A 166 6.76 1.37 13.38
C SER A 166 6.00 0.03 13.51
N MET A 167 6.13 -0.84 12.51
CA MET A 167 5.54 -2.19 12.54
C MET A 167 6.08 -3.02 13.71
N GLU A 168 7.38 -2.97 13.97
CA GLU A 168 7.98 -3.71 15.09
C GLU A 168 7.56 -3.15 16.45
N GLU A 169 7.40 -1.83 16.57
CA GLU A 169 6.91 -1.21 17.79
C GLU A 169 5.46 -1.64 18.10
N ILE A 170 4.59 -1.61 17.10
CA ILE A 170 3.20 -2.07 17.23
C ILE A 170 3.18 -3.55 17.60
N ASN A 171 4.00 -4.39 16.95
CA ASN A 171 4.13 -5.81 17.29
C ASN A 171 4.47 -6.00 18.78
N ARG A 172 5.48 -5.29 19.27
CA ARG A 172 5.93 -5.36 20.67
C ARG A 172 4.83 -4.99 21.66
N GLN A 173 4.14 -3.87 21.43
CA GLN A 173 3.08 -3.41 22.34
C GLN A 173 1.83 -4.28 22.26
N ALA A 174 1.44 -4.74 21.07
CA ALA A 174 0.32 -5.64 20.90
C ALA A 174 0.58 -7.00 21.59
N LEU A 175 1.78 -7.56 21.43
CA LEU A 175 2.17 -8.77 22.16
C LEU A 175 2.13 -8.55 23.68
N ARG A 176 2.66 -7.43 24.18
CA ARG A 176 2.58 -7.10 25.62
C ARG A 176 1.15 -7.14 26.13
N ILE A 177 0.20 -6.56 25.39
CA ILE A 177 -1.23 -6.62 25.73
C ILE A 177 -1.72 -8.08 25.72
N LEU A 178 -1.47 -8.83 24.64
CA LEU A 178 -1.89 -10.23 24.55
C LEU A 178 -1.36 -11.10 25.70
N ARG A 179 -0.10 -10.87 26.14
CA ARG A 179 0.48 -11.54 27.30
C ARG A 179 -0.26 -11.23 28.60
N LEU A 180 -0.76 -10.01 28.80
CA LEU A 180 -1.57 -9.66 29.98
C LEU A 180 -2.91 -10.42 30.03
N PHE A 181 -3.45 -10.78 28.86
CA PHE A 181 -4.66 -11.59 28.73
C PHE A 181 -4.38 -13.10 28.67
N GLY A 182 -3.14 -13.52 28.95
CA GLY A 182 -2.76 -14.94 29.07
C GLY A 182 -2.47 -15.66 27.75
N ASP A 183 -2.44 -14.97 26.60
CA ASP A 183 -2.02 -15.59 25.35
C ASP A 183 -0.51 -15.85 25.38
N THR A 184 -0.09 -17.11 25.34
CA THR A 184 1.33 -17.52 25.28
C THR A 184 1.73 -18.07 23.91
N THR A 185 0.79 -18.11 22.96
CA THR A 185 0.92 -18.82 21.68
C THR A 185 1.28 -17.91 20.51
N THR A 186 0.67 -16.73 20.44
CA THR A 186 0.93 -15.73 19.38
C THR A 186 2.39 -15.29 19.45
N LYS A 187 3.16 -15.44 18.37
CA LYS A 187 4.57 -15.01 18.35
C LYS A 187 4.76 -13.61 17.80
N ARG A 188 3.87 -13.18 16.91
CA ARG A 188 3.95 -11.89 16.22
C ARG A 188 2.54 -11.34 15.94
N VAL A 189 2.42 -10.02 16.02
CA VAL A 189 1.26 -9.26 15.52
C VAL A 189 1.75 -8.41 14.36
N ASN A 190 1.19 -8.65 13.17
CA ASN A 190 1.47 -7.90 11.96
C ASN A 190 0.40 -6.84 11.74
N THR A 191 0.82 -5.70 11.21
CA THR A 191 -0.10 -4.71 10.67
C THR A 191 -0.43 -5.07 9.22
N THR A 192 -1.66 -4.78 8.80
CA THR A 192 -2.11 -4.96 7.42
C THR A 192 -2.74 -3.68 6.90
N VAL A 193 -2.60 -3.43 5.59
CA VAL A 193 -3.23 -2.30 4.91
C VAL A 193 -3.79 -2.72 3.55
N GLY A 194 -5.02 -2.30 3.26
CA GLY A 194 -5.59 -2.27 1.92
C GLY A 194 -5.75 -0.82 1.44
N ALA A 195 -4.99 -0.43 0.42
CA ALA A 195 -4.96 0.94 -0.08
C ALA A 195 -5.90 1.13 -1.28
N GLU A 196 -6.97 1.90 -1.12
CA GLU A 196 -7.92 2.24 -2.19
C GLU A 196 -7.33 3.39 -3.01
N GLN A 197 -6.95 3.14 -4.27
CA GLN A 197 -6.23 4.10 -5.10
C GLN A 197 -7.19 4.81 -6.07
N GLU A 198 -7.48 6.08 -5.81
CA GLU A 198 -8.20 6.93 -6.77
C GLU A 198 -7.24 7.62 -7.74
N TYR A 199 -7.74 7.90 -8.95
CA TYR A 199 -6.99 8.58 -10.02
C TYR A 199 -7.93 9.15 -11.09
N PHE A 200 -7.40 10.06 -11.92
CA PHE A 200 -8.08 10.55 -13.13
C PHE A 200 -7.40 10.02 -14.40
N LEU A 201 -8.19 9.78 -15.45
CA LEU A 201 -7.68 9.49 -16.79
C LEU A 201 -8.03 10.62 -17.76
N VAL A 202 -7.02 11.16 -18.43
CA VAL A 202 -7.18 12.21 -19.43
C VAL A 202 -6.65 11.72 -20.77
N ASP A 203 -7.29 12.13 -21.87
CA ASP A 203 -6.74 11.88 -23.21
C ASP A 203 -5.38 12.56 -23.37
N LYS A 204 -4.37 11.81 -23.83
CA LYS A 204 -3.00 12.32 -23.95
C LYS A 204 -2.89 13.53 -24.87
N SER A 205 -3.65 13.58 -25.97
CA SER A 205 -3.62 14.71 -26.90
C SER A 205 -4.21 15.99 -26.30
N LEU A 206 -5.13 15.86 -25.33
CA LEU A 206 -5.67 17.00 -24.59
C LEU A 206 -4.74 17.43 -23.45
N TYR A 207 -4.13 16.47 -22.77
CA TYR A 207 -3.11 16.71 -21.75
C TYR A 207 -1.90 17.47 -22.31
N GLU A 208 -1.43 17.10 -23.50
CA GLU A 208 -0.30 17.75 -24.17
C GLU A 208 -0.56 19.22 -24.52
N LYS A 209 -1.83 19.62 -24.68
CA LYS A 209 -2.25 21.01 -24.93
C LYS A 209 -2.33 21.87 -23.66
N ARG A 210 -2.09 21.29 -22.49
CA ARG A 210 -2.25 21.94 -21.18
C ARG A 210 -0.96 21.91 -20.39
N ASP A 211 -0.11 22.90 -20.62
CA ASP A 211 1.18 23.03 -19.92
C ASP A 211 1.04 23.10 -18.40
N ASP A 212 -0.02 23.75 -17.91
CA ASP A 212 -0.30 23.78 -16.48
C ASP A 212 -0.54 22.37 -15.91
N LEU A 213 -1.34 21.56 -16.60
CA LEU A 213 -1.58 20.17 -16.23
C LEU A 213 -0.33 19.30 -16.33
N ARG A 214 0.54 19.55 -17.32
CA ARG A 214 1.79 18.83 -17.53
C ARG A 214 2.83 19.10 -16.45
N TYR A 215 3.00 20.36 -16.09
CA TYR A 215 4.06 20.77 -15.15
C TYR A 215 3.62 20.69 -13.70
N THR A 216 2.33 20.87 -13.41
CA THR A 216 1.83 20.92 -12.03
C THR A 216 0.96 19.73 -11.65
N GLY A 217 0.60 18.85 -12.60
CA GLY A 217 -0.33 17.74 -12.37
C GLY A 217 -1.78 18.18 -12.15
N ARG A 218 -2.07 19.48 -12.24
CA ARG A 218 -3.40 20.06 -12.08
C ARG A 218 -3.63 21.25 -13.00
N THR A 219 -4.88 21.61 -13.16
CA THR A 219 -5.26 22.85 -13.81
C THR A 219 -5.07 24.04 -12.86
N LEU A 220 -4.40 25.08 -13.35
CA LEU A 220 -4.20 26.36 -12.62
C LEU A 220 -5.31 27.36 -12.93
N PHE A 221 -5.83 27.32 -14.16
CA PHE A 221 -6.91 28.17 -14.64
C PHE A 221 -7.80 27.39 -15.62
N GLY A 222 -9.03 27.85 -15.84
CA GLY A 222 -9.96 27.23 -16.79
C GLY A 222 -11.40 27.57 -16.45
N ALA A 223 -12.22 27.74 -17.50
CA ALA A 223 -13.65 27.87 -17.32
C ALA A 223 -14.23 26.53 -16.83
N MET A 224 -15.27 26.61 -15.99
CA MET A 224 -15.99 25.41 -15.57
C MET A 224 -16.71 24.78 -16.76
N PRO A 225 -16.74 23.44 -16.88
CA PRO A 225 -17.50 22.78 -17.93
C PRO A 225 -19.00 23.08 -17.78
N PRO A 226 -19.78 23.12 -18.88
CA PRO A 226 -21.23 23.35 -18.84
C PRO A 226 -21.98 22.33 -17.96
N LYS A 227 -21.49 21.08 -17.90
CA LYS A 227 -21.95 20.05 -16.97
C LYS A 227 -20.84 19.75 -15.97
N ARG A 228 -21.10 19.98 -14.68
CA ARG A 228 -20.16 19.77 -13.58
C ARG A 228 -20.21 18.30 -13.12
N GLN A 229 -20.05 18.08 -11.81
CA GLN A 229 -20.23 16.79 -11.16
C GLN A 229 -21.71 16.39 -10.99
N GLU A 230 -22.64 17.13 -11.60
CA GLU A 230 -24.07 16.80 -11.68
C GLU A 230 -24.33 15.64 -12.67
N LEU A 231 -23.50 14.60 -12.56
CA LEU A 231 -23.62 13.32 -13.23
C LEU A 231 -23.98 12.30 -12.14
N SER A 232 -25.25 12.28 -11.73
CA SER A 232 -25.81 11.26 -10.83
C SER A 232 -25.51 9.83 -11.28
N ASP A 233 -25.25 9.65 -12.57
CA ASP A 233 -25.13 8.35 -13.23
C ASP A 233 -23.67 7.91 -13.43
N HIS A 234 -22.68 8.70 -12.97
CA HIS A 234 -21.26 8.38 -13.16
C HIS A 234 -20.72 7.43 -12.09
N TYR A 235 -21.09 7.65 -10.81
CA TYR A 235 -20.68 6.78 -9.71
C TYR A 235 -21.30 5.39 -9.89
N PHE A 236 -20.44 4.35 -9.94
CA PHE A 236 -20.81 3.00 -10.38
C PHE A 236 -21.52 2.90 -11.74
N GLY A 237 -21.43 3.95 -12.57
CA GLY A 237 -21.96 3.97 -13.92
C GLY A 237 -21.17 3.09 -14.89
N THR A 238 -21.67 2.96 -16.12
CA THR A 238 -20.99 2.16 -17.16
C THR A 238 -19.61 2.73 -17.48
N ILE A 239 -18.58 1.88 -17.40
CA ILE A 239 -17.20 2.23 -17.75
C ILE A 239 -17.09 2.30 -19.28
N LYS A 240 -16.55 3.42 -19.80
CA LYS A 240 -16.36 3.62 -21.24
C LYS A 240 -15.43 2.54 -21.81
N PRO A 241 -15.65 2.02 -23.03
CA PRO A 241 -14.88 0.91 -23.59
C PRO A 241 -13.35 1.10 -23.54
N ARG A 242 -12.86 2.30 -23.91
CA ARG A 242 -11.43 2.64 -23.86
C ARG A 242 -10.84 2.58 -22.44
N VAL A 243 -11.61 3.03 -21.44
CA VAL A 243 -11.18 2.96 -20.03
C VAL A 243 -11.22 1.51 -19.54
N ALA A 244 -12.22 0.73 -19.98
CA ALA A 244 -12.32 -0.68 -19.64
C ALA A 244 -11.14 -1.50 -20.20
N GLU A 245 -10.64 -1.18 -21.41
CA GLU A 245 -9.43 -1.78 -21.98
C GLU A 245 -8.18 -1.43 -21.16
N PHE A 246 -7.97 -0.16 -20.83
CA PHE A 246 -6.91 0.27 -19.90
C PHE A 246 -6.99 -0.49 -18.57
N MET A 247 -8.16 -0.52 -17.94
CA MET A 247 -8.38 -1.19 -16.65
C MET A 247 -8.19 -2.70 -16.72
N LYS A 248 -8.40 -3.32 -17.89
CA LYS A 248 -8.14 -4.76 -18.09
C LYS A 248 -6.64 -5.02 -18.13
N ASP A 249 -5.89 -4.22 -18.86
CA ASP A 249 -4.44 -4.36 -18.97
C ASP A 249 -3.73 -4.02 -17.66
N LEU A 250 -4.25 -3.04 -16.92
CA LEU A 250 -3.81 -2.71 -15.57
C LEU A 250 -3.95 -3.91 -14.62
N ASP A 251 -5.13 -4.54 -14.57
CA ASP A 251 -5.34 -5.74 -13.72
C ASP A 251 -4.34 -6.85 -14.08
N MET A 252 -4.14 -7.11 -15.37
CA MET A 252 -3.23 -8.16 -15.83
C MET A 252 -1.77 -7.90 -15.44
N GLU A 253 -1.29 -6.67 -15.58
CA GLU A 253 0.07 -6.32 -15.16
C GLU A 253 0.21 -6.41 -13.63
N LEU A 254 -0.76 -5.93 -12.86
CA LEU A 254 -0.74 -6.02 -11.40
C LEU A 254 -0.77 -7.47 -10.89
N TRP A 255 -1.57 -8.34 -11.52
CA TRP A 255 -1.57 -9.77 -11.20
C TRP A 255 -0.22 -10.42 -11.46
N LYS A 256 0.51 -10.04 -12.52
CA LYS A 256 1.88 -10.56 -12.77
C LYS A 256 2.85 -10.22 -11.65
N TYR A 257 2.66 -9.08 -10.98
CA TYR A 257 3.42 -8.65 -9.80
C TYR A 257 2.89 -9.23 -8.48
N GLY A 258 1.88 -10.12 -8.51
CA GLY A 258 1.31 -10.71 -7.30
C GLY A 258 0.41 -9.76 -6.50
N VAL A 259 0.00 -8.63 -7.09
CA VAL A 259 -0.94 -7.70 -6.47
C VAL A 259 -2.35 -8.24 -6.68
N PHE A 260 -3.10 -8.47 -5.61
CA PHE A 260 -4.50 -8.89 -5.67
C PHE A 260 -5.46 -7.75 -6.05
N ALA A 261 -5.28 -7.14 -7.23
CA ALA A 261 -6.20 -6.15 -7.78
C ALA A 261 -7.60 -6.77 -7.90
N LYS A 262 -8.57 -6.22 -7.15
CA LYS A 262 -9.87 -6.88 -6.89
C LYS A 262 -11.06 -6.06 -7.34
N THR A 263 -11.09 -4.79 -6.97
CA THR A 263 -12.22 -3.91 -7.20
C THR A 263 -11.80 -2.73 -8.05
N LYS A 264 -12.65 -2.34 -9.00
CA LYS A 264 -12.48 -1.14 -9.81
C LYS A 264 -13.83 -0.57 -10.22
N HIS A 265 -13.96 0.74 -10.23
CA HIS A 265 -15.18 1.44 -10.65
C HIS A 265 -14.91 2.88 -11.04
N ASN A 266 -15.93 3.53 -11.60
CA ASN A 266 -15.97 4.98 -11.73
C ASN A 266 -16.24 5.61 -10.36
N GLU A 267 -15.55 6.71 -10.09
CA GLU A 267 -15.78 7.55 -8.93
C GLU A 267 -16.78 8.68 -9.26
N ALA A 268 -17.07 9.55 -8.30
CA ALA A 268 -18.09 10.58 -8.41
C ALA A 268 -17.75 11.67 -9.45
N ALA A 269 -16.48 12.03 -9.65
CA ALA A 269 -16.10 13.02 -10.67
C ALA A 269 -15.96 12.41 -12.07
N PRO A 270 -16.21 13.20 -13.14
CA PRO A 270 -15.99 12.74 -14.51
C PRO A 270 -14.55 12.28 -14.73
N ALA A 271 -14.38 11.10 -15.32
CA ALA A 271 -13.08 10.49 -15.60
C ALA A 271 -12.22 10.21 -14.35
N GLN A 272 -12.82 10.22 -13.16
CA GLN A 272 -12.24 9.71 -11.93
C GLN A 272 -12.59 8.22 -11.79
N HIS A 273 -11.63 7.45 -11.32
CA HIS A 273 -11.73 6.02 -11.15
C HIS A 273 -11.03 5.59 -9.85
N GLU A 274 -11.37 4.40 -9.37
CA GLU A 274 -10.74 3.76 -8.22
C GLU A 274 -10.26 2.35 -8.58
N LEU A 275 -9.14 1.93 -7.99
CA LEU A 275 -8.70 0.55 -7.92
C LEU A 275 -8.35 0.20 -6.46
N ALA A 276 -8.91 -0.90 -5.94
CA ALA A 276 -8.61 -1.40 -4.62
C ALA A 276 -8.08 -2.85 -4.69
N PRO A 277 -6.86 -3.11 -4.18
CA PRO A 277 -6.33 -4.45 -3.99
C PRO A 277 -6.82 -5.04 -2.66
N ILE A 278 -6.75 -6.38 -2.54
CA ILE A 278 -6.91 -7.04 -1.24
C ILE A 278 -5.76 -6.63 -0.32
N TYR A 279 -6.06 -6.40 0.95
CA TYR A 279 -5.06 -6.05 1.96
C TYR A 279 -3.99 -7.14 2.10
N THR A 280 -2.79 -6.72 2.49
CA THR A 280 -1.68 -7.61 2.85
C THR A 280 -0.89 -6.97 3.99
N THR A 281 0.23 -7.57 4.43
CA THR A 281 1.10 -6.97 5.44
C THR A 281 1.52 -5.57 5.00
N THR A 282 1.59 -4.62 5.94
CA THR A 282 1.78 -3.20 5.59
C THR A 282 3.03 -2.93 4.76
N ASN A 283 4.12 -3.66 5.00
CA ASN A 283 5.34 -3.56 4.20
C ASN A 283 5.11 -3.95 2.72
N ILE A 284 4.52 -5.13 2.48
CA ILE A 284 4.22 -5.60 1.12
C ILE A 284 3.16 -4.70 0.47
N ALA A 285 2.15 -4.27 1.21
CA ALA A 285 1.10 -3.36 0.71
C ALA A 285 1.69 -2.03 0.24
N THR A 286 2.73 -1.54 0.93
CA THR A 286 3.44 -0.32 0.57
C THR A 286 4.18 -0.47 -0.75
N ASP A 287 4.93 -1.56 -0.91
CA ASP A 287 5.65 -1.86 -2.15
C ASP A 287 4.67 -2.06 -3.32
N HIS A 288 3.59 -2.82 -3.08
CA HIS A 288 2.52 -3.03 -4.05
C HIS A 288 1.84 -1.72 -4.46
N ASN A 289 1.60 -0.78 -3.54
CA ASN A 289 0.99 0.51 -3.87
C ASN A 289 1.91 1.36 -4.76
N GLN A 290 3.22 1.38 -4.49
CA GLN A 290 4.20 2.07 -5.34
C GLN A 290 4.24 1.49 -6.75
N LEU A 291 4.30 0.16 -6.86
CA LEU A 291 4.19 -0.53 -8.16
C LEU A 291 2.86 -0.23 -8.84
N THR A 292 1.76 -0.21 -8.10
CA THR A 292 0.43 0.11 -8.64
C THR A 292 0.39 1.49 -9.27
N MET A 293 0.89 2.51 -8.57
CA MET A 293 0.94 3.88 -9.08
C MET A 293 1.83 4.01 -10.33
N GLU A 294 2.92 3.26 -10.39
CA GLU A 294 3.81 3.24 -11.56
C GLU A 294 3.17 2.54 -12.76
N VAL A 295 2.65 1.33 -12.57
CA VAL A 295 1.98 0.53 -13.61
C VAL A 295 0.77 1.27 -14.15
N MET A 296 -0.01 1.96 -13.30
CA MET A 296 -1.12 2.81 -13.74
C MET A 296 -0.69 3.88 -14.75
N LYS A 297 0.45 4.54 -14.53
CA LYS A 297 0.96 5.56 -15.45
C LYS A 297 1.46 4.94 -16.76
N ASN A 298 2.17 3.81 -16.68
CA ASN A 298 2.73 3.13 -17.84
C ASN A 298 1.63 2.58 -18.75
N VAL A 299 0.68 1.82 -18.19
CA VAL A 299 -0.45 1.27 -18.94
C VAL A 299 -1.34 2.38 -19.50
N ALA A 300 -1.54 3.49 -18.76
CA ALA A 300 -2.32 4.62 -19.29
C ALA A 300 -1.65 5.20 -20.55
N ASN A 301 -0.34 5.39 -20.53
CA ASN A 301 0.43 5.90 -21.66
C ASN A 301 0.32 5.00 -22.90
N GLU A 302 0.34 3.68 -22.73
CA GLU A 302 0.15 2.69 -23.82
C GLU A 302 -1.23 2.80 -24.48
N HIS A 303 -2.24 3.20 -23.70
CA HIS A 303 -3.62 3.42 -24.17
C HIS A 303 -3.88 4.85 -24.69
N GLY A 304 -2.81 5.65 -24.86
CA GLY A 304 -2.91 7.07 -25.27
C GLY A 304 -3.63 7.94 -24.23
N LEU A 305 -3.63 7.51 -22.97
CA LEU A 305 -4.19 8.20 -21.82
C LEU A 305 -3.06 8.69 -20.91
N VAL A 306 -3.39 9.61 -20.01
CA VAL A 306 -2.50 10.05 -18.93
C VAL A 306 -3.21 9.83 -17.61
N CYS A 307 -2.59 9.05 -16.72
CA CYS A 307 -3.06 8.82 -15.37
C CYS A 307 -2.57 9.95 -14.45
N LEU A 308 -3.51 10.73 -13.91
CA LEU A 308 -3.24 11.80 -12.96
C LEU A 308 -3.51 11.29 -11.55
N LEU A 309 -2.47 11.25 -10.73
CA LEU A 309 -2.54 10.89 -9.30
C LEU A 309 -2.59 12.11 -8.39
N HIS A 310 -2.58 13.32 -8.93
CA HIS A 310 -2.71 14.55 -8.14
C HIS A 310 -4.08 14.57 -7.44
N GLU A 311 -4.15 15.09 -6.22
CA GLU A 311 -5.31 14.97 -5.32
C GLU A 311 -6.45 15.89 -5.73
N LYS A 312 -6.10 16.98 -6.41
CA LYS A 312 -7.06 17.93 -6.98
C LYS A 312 -6.69 18.37 -8.41
N PRO A 313 -6.79 17.50 -9.43
CA PRO A 313 -6.38 17.85 -10.79
C PRO A 313 -7.26 18.95 -11.38
N PHE A 314 -8.56 18.94 -11.07
CA PHE A 314 -9.54 19.89 -11.58
C PHE A 314 -10.28 20.62 -10.45
N LYS A 315 -10.43 21.94 -10.59
CA LYS A 315 -11.18 22.76 -9.63
C LYS A 315 -12.68 22.52 -9.79
N GLY A 316 -13.40 22.45 -8.66
CA GLY A 316 -14.87 22.39 -8.65
C GLY A 316 -15.50 21.02 -8.94
N VAL A 317 -14.70 19.95 -8.90
CA VAL A 317 -15.15 18.54 -8.89
C VAL A 317 -14.46 17.79 -7.74
N ASN A 318 -14.85 16.55 -7.42
CA ASN A 318 -14.19 15.73 -6.39
C ASN A 318 -12.69 15.59 -6.62
N GLY A 319 -11.96 15.45 -5.51
CA GLY A 319 -10.53 15.16 -5.56
C GLY A 319 -10.25 13.67 -5.43
N SER A 320 -9.02 13.27 -5.71
CA SER A 320 -8.55 11.88 -5.59
C SER A 320 -7.92 11.61 -4.23
N GLY A 321 -8.48 10.66 -3.49
CA GLY A 321 -7.96 10.16 -2.22
C GLY A 321 -7.14 8.88 -2.35
N LYS A 322 -6.53 8.46 -1.23
CA LYS A 322 -6.09 7.09 -1.06
C LYS A 322 -6.49 6.59 0.33
N HIS A 323 -7.54 5.79 0.44
CA HIS A 323 -7.95 5.30 1.76
C HIS A 323 -7.07 4.14 2.22
N ASN A 324 -6.60 4.21 3.46
CA ASN A 324 -5.83 3.14 4.08
C ASN A 324 -6.72 2.34 5.03
N ASN A 325 -7.09 1.13 4.61
CA ASN A 325 -7.81 0.17 5.45
C ASN A 325 -6.81 -0.60 6.33
N TRP A 326 -6.56 -0.12 7.55
CA TRP A 326 -5.57 -0.62 8.48
C TRP A 326 -6.13 -1.57 9.55
N SER A 327 -5.43 -2.68 9.81
CA SER A 327 -5.79 -3.63 10.87
C SER A 327 -4.60 -4.37 11.48
N LEU A 328 -4.83 -5.05 12.62
CA LEU A 328 -3.85 -5.86 13.35
C LEU A 328 -4.21 -7.34 13.28
N LEU A 329 -3.32 -8.17 12.75
CA LEU A 329 -3.47 -9.62 12.65
C LEU A 329 -2.35 -10.33 13.40
N THR A 330 -2.69 -11.30 14.23
CA THR A 330 -1.71 -12.24 14.80
C THR A 330 -1.14 -13.16 13.71
N ASP A 331 0.00 -13.78 13.98
CA ASP A 331 0.62 -14.81 13.15
C ASP A 331 -0.26 -16.06 12.92
N ASN A 332 -1.21 -16.32 13.83
CA ASN A 332 -2.23 -17.37 13.64
C ASN A 332 -3.49 -16.90 12.87
N GLY A 333 -3.51 -15.67 12.35
CA GLY A 333 -4.58 -15.14 11.49
C GLY A 333 -5.78 -14.51 12.23
N LYS A 334 -5.71 -14.34 13.54
CA LYS A 334 -6.75 -13.65 14.33
C LYS A 334 -6.63 -12.13 14.13
N ASN A 335 -7.69 -11.52 13.58
CA ASN A 335 -7.83 -10.07 13.52
C ASN A 335 -8.23 -9.52 14.90
N LEU A 336 -7.38 -8.68 15.49
CA LEU A 336 -7.56 -8.10 16.83
C LEU A 336 -8.59 -6.97 16.88
N PHE A 337 -8.93 -6.38 15.74
CA PHE A 337 -10.00 -5.39 15.59
C PHE A 337 -11.33 -6.00 15.19
N LYS A 338 -11.45 -7.33 15.11
CA LYS A 338 -12.74 -7.98 14.90
C LYS A 338 -13.50 -8.06 16.24
N PRO A 339 -14.66 -7.39 16.39
CA PRO A 339 -15.38 -7.33 17.66
C PRO A 339 -15.94 -8.69 18.11
N GLY A 340 -16.43 -9.51 17.16
CA GLY A 340 -17.13 -10.76 17.46
C GLY A 340 -18.64 -10.56 17.58
N ASP A 341 -19.37 -11.61 18.01
CA ASP A 341 -20.84 -11.55 18.16
C ASP A 341 -21.29 -10.78 19.41
N SER A 342 -20.44 -10.74 20.44
CA SER A 342 -20.65 -9.97 21.68
C SER A 342 -19.46 -9.02 21.89
N PRO A 343 -19.44 -7.85 21.24
CA PRO A 343 -18.31 -6.92 21.32
C PRO A 343 -17.99 -6.47 22.76
N GLN A 344 -19.02 -6.34 23.61
CA GLN A 344 -18.89 -5.94 25.01
C GLN A 344 -18.10 -6.94 25.87
N ASP A 345 -18.06 -8.21 25.48
CA ASP A 345 -17.34 -9.26 26.22
C ASP A 345 -15.89 -9.43 25.72
N ASN A 346 -15.54 -8.79 24.59
CA ASN A 346 -14.23 -8.91 23.98
C ASN A 346 -13.26 -7.85 24.53
N ALA A 347 -12.77 -8.09 25.75
CA ALA A 347 -11.90 -7.15 26.47
C ALA A 347 -10.62 -6.76 25.70
N ILE A 348 -10.01 -7.68 24.95
CA ILE A 348 -8.81 -7.40 24.13
C ILE A 348 -9.16 -6.39 23.03
N PHE A 349 -10.27 -6.62 22.32
CA PHE A 349 -10.75 -5.72 21.27
C PHE A 349 -11.05 -4.33 21.83
N LEU A 350 -11.82 -4.24 22.92
CA LEU A 350 -12.19 -2.98 23.55
C LEU A 350 -10.96 -2.20 24.02
N LEU A 351 -9.99 -2.86 24.64
CA LEU A 351 -8.76 -2.22 25.08
C LEU A 351 -7.94 -1.68 23.90
N LEU A 352 -7.80 -2.45 22.82
CA LEU A 352 -7.08 -2.00 21.63
C LEU A 352 -7.81 -0.86 20.91
N LEU A 353 -9.14 -0.93 20.84
CA LEU A 353 -9.98 0.12 20.28
C LEU A 353 -9.81 1.43 21.06
N ILE A 354 -9.88 1.38 22.40
CA ILE A 354 -9.62 2.55 23.27
C ILE A 354 -8.19 3.07 23.07
N ALA A 355 -7.19 2.19 22.97
CA ALA A 355 -5.81 2.60 22.75
C ALA A 355 -5.63 3.36 21.43
N VAL A 356 -6.31 2.93 20.36
CA VAL A 356 -6.31 3.64 19.07
C VAL A 356 -7.02 4.99 19.19
N ILE A 357 -8.20 5.03 19.83
CA ILE A 357 -8.94 6.29 20.08
C ILE A 357 -8.03 7.27 20.83
N LYS A 358 -7.39 6.82 21.91
CA LYS A 358 -6.50 7.65 22.72
C LYS A 358 -5.28 8.12 21.92
N GLY A 359 -4.68 7.25 21.10
CA GLY A 359 -3.56 7.60 20.24
C GLY A 359 -3.93 8.67 19.21
N ILE A 360 -5.12 8.57 18.60
CA ILE A 360 -5.58 9.59 17.65
C ILE A 360 -5.86 10.90 18.37
N ASP A 361 -6.52 10.87 19.53
CA ASP A 361 -6.82 12.06 20.34
C ASP A 361 -5.55 12.80 20.80
N GLU A 362 -4.52 12.06 21.24
CA GLU A 362 -3.28 12.63 21.76
C GLU A 362 -2.33 13.12 20.65
N TYR A 363 -2.32 12.45 19.50
CA TYR A 363 -1.36 12.70 18.41
C TYR A 363 -2.03 13.25 17.13
N GLN A 364 -3.13 13.99 17.27
CA GLN A 364 -3.88 14.58 16.13
C GLN A 364 -2.97 15.33 15.15
N ASP A 365 -2.09 16.19 15.68
CA ASP A 365 -1.18 16.99 14.87
C ASP A 365 -0.21 16.13 14.05
N LEU A 366 0.24 15.01 14.61
CA LEU A 366 1.13 14.08 13.93
C LEU A 366 0.43 13.37 12.76
N PHE A 367 -0.81 12.91 12.97
CA PHE A 367 -1.62 12.33 11.88
C PHE A 367 -1.94 13.36 10.80
N ARG A 368 -2.18 14.63 11.18
CA ARG A 368 -2.39 15.69 10.20
C ARG A 368 -1.12 16.00 9.41
N LEU A 369 0.03 16.01 10.07
CA LEU A 369 1.33 16.25 9.48
C LEU A 369 1.73 15.14 8.49
N SER A 370 1.41 13.88 8.80
CA SER A 370 1.76 12.73 7.94
C SER A 370 1.10 12.76 6.55
N VAL A 371 0.05 13.56 6.39
CA VAL A 371 -0.68 13.77 5.12
C VAL A 371 -0.59 15.21 4.59
N ALA A 372 0.23 16.06 5.21
CA ALA A 372 0.33 17.49 4.88
C ALA A 372 1.28 17.75 3.71
N TYR A 373 0.75 18.32 2.62
CA TYR A 373 1.49 18.91 1.51
C TYR A 373 0.52 19.67 0.59
N ALA A 374 1.07 20.54 -0.25
CA ALA A 374 0.29 21.46 -1.08
C ALA A 374 -0.80 20.79 -1.94
N GLY A 375 -0.53 19.60 -2.51
CA GLY A 375 -1.49 18.89 -3.35
C GLY A 375 -2.75 18.47 -2.58
N ASN A 376 -2.57 17.80 -1.43
CA ASN A 376 -3.67 17.30 -0.61
C ASN A 376 -4.41 18.41 0.14
N ASP A 377 -3.76 19.54 0.44
CA ASP A 377 -4.44 20.72 1.01
C ASP A 377 -5.48 21.31 0.05
N HIS A 378 -5.36 21.09 -1.26
CA HIS A 378 -6.43 21.44 -2.21
C HIS A 378 -7.62 20.46 -2.21
N ARG A 379 -7.46 19.28 -1.59
CA ARG A 379 -8.48 18.23 -1.52
C ARG A 379 -9.25 18.25 -0.20
N LEU A 380 -8.55 18.28 0.94
CA LEU A 380 -9.14 18.16 2.27
C LEU A 380 -10.19 19.26 2.53
N GLY A 381 -11.32 18.87 3.11
CA GLY A 381 -12.48 19.76 3.35
C GLY A 381 -13.27 20.13 2.09
N GLY A 382 -13.00 19.48 0.95
CA GLY A 382 -13.71 19.65 -0.32
C GLY A 382 -14.75 18.55 -0.59
N GLY A 383 -15.07 18.33 -1.88
CA GLY A 383 -16.04 17.33 -2.33
C GLY A 383 -15.73 15.91 -1.81
N GLU A 384 -16.51 15.47 -0.83
CA GLU A 384 -16.46 14.18 -0.11
C GLU A 384 -15.18 13.88 0.68
N ALA A 385 -14.13 14.68 0.52
CA ALA A 385 -12.90 14.53 1.29
C ALA A 385 -13.09 14.94 2.76
N PRO A 386 -12.44 14.24 3.71
CA PRO A 386 -12.52 14.60 5.12
C PRO A 386 -11.93 16.00 5.36
N PRO A 387 -12.39 16.72 6.39
CA PRO A 387 -11.79 17.99 6.78
C PRO A 387 -10.34 17.78 7.26
N ALA A 388 -9.58 18.87 7.34
CA ALA A 388 -8.22 18.85 7.91
C ALA A 388 -8.18 18.64 9.45
N ILE A 389 -9.35 18.57 10.08
CA ILE A 389 -9.51 18.32 11.52
C ILE A 389 -9.53 16.80 11.71
N MET A 390 -8.60 16.26 12.49
CA MET A 390 -8.56 14.82 12.78
C MET A 390 -9.67 14.45 13.76
N SER A 391 -10.51 13.49 13.38
CA SER A 391 -11.55 12.93 14.23
C SER A 391 -11.71 11.44 13.97
N ILE A 392 -12.20 10.72 14.97
CA ILE A 392 -12.50 9.29 14.87
C ILE A 392 -14.01 9.05 14.86
N PHE A 393 -14.45 8.10 14.04
CA PHE A 393 -15.81 7.58 14.04
C PHE A 393 -15.78 6.09 14.38
N ILE A 394 -16.49 5.67 15.44
CA ILE A 394 -16.58 4.26 15.85
C ILE A 394 -17.98 3.65 15.67
N GLY A 395 -18.99 4.47 15.39
CA GLY A 395 -20.38 4.06 15.24
C GLY A 395 -21.13 3.90 16.57
N ASP A 396 -22.46 4.01 16.49
CA ASP A 396 -23.32 4.20 17.67
C ASP A 396 -23.28 3.04 18.68
N GLU A 397 -23.21 1.80 18.22
CA GLU A 397 -23.13 0.63 19.12
C GLU A 397 -21.87 0.66 19.99
N LEU A 398 -20.72 0.97 19.40
CA LEU A 398 -19.47 1.01 20.16
C LEU A 398 -19.43 2.20 21.12
N VAL A 399 -20.05 3.34 20.75
CA VAL A 399 -20.25 4.46 21.67
C VAL A 399 -21.10 4.04 22.87
N GLU A 400 -22.25 3.41 22.64
CA GLU A 400 -23.14 2.95 23.73
C GLU A 400 -22.47 1.90 24.63
N ILE A 401 -21.62 1.03 24.09
CA ILE A 401 -20.82 0.08 24.87
C ILE A 401 -19.84 0.84 25.77
N PHE A 402 -19.14 1.84 25.27
CA PHE A 402 -18.23 2.65 26.09
C PHE A 402 -18.96 3.48 27.13
N ASP A 403 -20.09 4.09 26.79
CA ASP A 403 -20.93 4.81 27.74
C ASP A 403 -21.44 3.88 28.86
N SER A 404 -21.82 2.65 28.51
CA SER A 404 -22.24 1.64 29.49
C SER A 404 -21.09 1.26 30.43
N LEU A 405 -19.88 1.08 29.89
CA LEU A 405 -18.68 0.77 30.67
C LEU A 405 -18.28 1.93 31.60
N GLU A 406 -18.34 3.17 31.12
CA GLU A 406 -18.01 4.36 31.91
C GLU A 406 -18.99 4.54 33.08
N ASN A 407 -20.29 4.34 32.83
CA ASN A 407 -21.33 4.48 33.85
C ASN A 407 -21.49 3.24 34.75
N GLY A 408 -20.77 2.14 34.48
CA GLY A 408 -20.91 0.88 35.21
C GLY A 408 -22.27 0.19 35.02
N ILE A 409 -22.95 0.46 33.91
CA ILE A 409 -24.26 -0.10 33.56
C ILE A 409 -24.07 -1.25 32.58
N LYS A 410 -24.92 -2.28 32.65
CA LYS A 410 -24.89 -3.38 31.67
C LYS A 410 -25.43 -2.90 30.33
N TYR A 411 -24.63 -3.03 29.27
CA TYR A 411 -25.09 -2.84 27.89
C TYR A 411 -26.15 -3.90 27.55
N ASN A 412 -27.33 -3.47 27.12
CA ASN A 412 -28.48 -4.34 26.85
C ASN A 412 -28.59 -4.80 25.39
N GLY A 413 -27.64 -4.41 24.52
CA GLY A 413 -27.59 -4.83 23.12
C GLY A 413 -28.59 -4.10 22.22
N LYS A 414 -28.20 -3.81 20.98
CA LYS A 414 -29.13 -3.53 19.89
C LYS A 414 -29.60 -4.84 19.28
N SER A 415 -30.91 -5.03 19.12
CA SER A 415 -31.44 -6.18 18.38
C SER A 415 -30.93 -6.14 16.94
N LYS A 416 -30.43 -7.28 16.41
CA LYS A 416 -30.10 -7.44 14.99
C LYS A 416 -31.38 -7.31 14.17
N GLU A 417 -31.72 -6.08 13.79
CA GLU A 417 -32.86 -5.78 12.94
C GLU A 417 -32.61 -6.34 11.53
N ARG A 418 -33.68 -6.77 10.86
CA ARG A 418 -33.62 -7.13 9.44
C ARG A 418 -34.37 -6.09 8.64
N ILE A 419 -33.76 -5.65 7.55
CA ILE A 419 -34.41 -4.78 6.57
C ILE A 419 -35.25 -5.66 5.67
N ASN A 420 -36.57 -5.50 5.76
CA ASN A 420 -37.51 -6.10 4.83
C ASN A 420 -37.69 -5.17 3.62
N ILE A 421 -37.24 -5.61 2.45
CA ILE A 421 -37.33 -4.84 1.19
C ILE A 421 -38.76 -4.85 0.63
N GLY A 422 -39.64 -5.72 1.14
CA GLY A 422 -41.04 -5.83 0.70
C GLY A 422 -41.23 -6.60 -0.60
N VAL A 423 -40.24 -7.39 -1.02
CA VAL A 423 -40.29 -8.25 -2.22
C VAL A 423 -39.88 -9.67 -1.81
N ASP A 424 -40.80 -10.64 -1.92
CA ASP A 424 -40.62 -12.01 -1.40
C ASP A 424 -39.44 -12.78 -2.01
N VAL A 425 -39.05 -12.43 -3.24
CA VAL A 425 -37.91 -13.05 -3.93
C VAL A 425 -36.56 -12.51 -3.41
N LEU A 426 -36.54 -11.33 -2.79
CA LEU A 426 -35.32 -10.72 -2.29
C LEU A 426 -35.04 -11.18 -0.85
N PRO A 427 -33.77 -11.43 -0.52
CA PRO A 427 -33.41 -11.80 0.84
C PRO A 427 -33.66 -10.61 1.79
N ASN A 428 -34.20 -10.90 2.97
CA ASN A 428 -34.17 -9.95 4.08
C ASN A 428 -32.71 -9.65 4.41
N LEU A 429 -32.32 -8.38 4.35
CA LEU A 429 -30.94 -7.97 4.60
C LEU A 429 -30.72 -7.80 6.11
N PRO A 430 -29.61 -8.29 6.68
CA PRO A 430 -29.23 -7.92 8.04
C PRO A 430 -28.95 -6.41 8.08
N LYS A 431 -29.55 -5.70 9.04
CA LYS A 431 -29.20 -4.29 9.31
C LYS A 431 -27.93 -4.27 10.15
N ASP A 432 -26.90 -3.59 9.65
CA ASP A 432 -25.72 -3.31 10.44
C ASP A 432 -26.09 -2.43 11.64
N THR A 433 -25.37 -2.58 12.76
CA THR A 433 -25.69 -1.90 14.02
C THR A 433 -25.36 -0.42 14.02
N THR A 434 -24.59 0.04 13.02
CA THR A 434 -24.22 1.45 12.82
C THR A 434 -24.30 1.79 11.34
N ASP A 435 -24.71 3.02 11.04
CA ASP A 435 -24.50 3.57 9.70
C ASP A 435 -23.02 3.94 9.50
N ARG A 436 -22.58 4.13 8.25
CA ARG A 436 -21.21 4.49 7.91
C ARG A 436 -21.10 6.00 7.74
N ASN A 437 -20.21 6.64 8.52
CA ASN A 437 -19.84 8.02 8.27
C ASN A 437 -18.75 8.07 7.19
N ARG A 438 -19.01 8.77 6.06
CA ARG A 438 -18.05 8.92 4.94
C ARG A 438 -17.11 10.13 5.07
N THR A 439 -17.40 11.08 5.96
CA THR A 439 -16.64 12.34 6.10
C THR A 439 -15.61 12.32 7.24
N SER A 440 -15.65 11.32 8.13
CA SER A 440 -14.63 11.18 9.17
C SER A 440 -13.25 10.87 8.57
N PRO A 441 -12.17 11.57 9.00
CA PRO A 441 -10.79 11.25 8.67
C PRO A 441 -10.37 9.82 9.02
N PHE A 442 -10.78 9.34 10.20
CA PHE A 442 -10.46 8.01 10.71
C PHE A 442 -11.77 7.33 11.11
N ALA A 443 -12.10 6.20 10.49
CA ALA A 443 -13.37 5.53 10.72
C ALA A 443 -13.18 4.04 11.00
N PHE A 444 -13.78 3.53 12.06
CA PHE A 444 -13.90 2.09 12.28
C PHE A 444 -14.97 1.54 11.35
N THR A 445 -14.59 0.57 10.50
CA THR A 445 -15.47 -0.01 9.48
C THR A 445 -15.80 -1.48 9.77
N GLY A 446 -15.96 -1.80 11.05
CA GLY A 446 -16.47 -3.09 11.56
C GLY A 446 -15.38 -4.08 11.99
N ASN A 447 -14.23 -4.14 11.31
CA ASN A 447 -13.12 -5.04 11.68
C ASN A 447 -11.72 -4.45 11.43
N LYS A 448 -11.66 -3.16 11.12
CA LYS A 448 -10.48 -2.42 10.70
C LYS A 448 -10.78 -0.93 10.80
N PHE A 449 -9.75 -0.12 10.76
CA PHE A 449 -9.90 1.32 10.60
C PHE A 449 -9.61 1.74 9.18
N GLU A 450 -10.29 2.77 8.72
CA GLU A 450 -10.11 3.38 7.42
C GLU A 450 -9.64 4.82 7.63
N PHE A 451 -8.41 5.10 7.19
CA PHE A 451 -7.84 6.44 7.22
C PHE A 451 -7.97 7.10 5.85
N ARG A 452 -8.72 8.21 5.77
CA ARG A 452 -9.18 8.82 4.51
C ARG A 452 -8.46 10.13 4.14
N SER A 453 -7.65 10.66 5.06
CA SER A 453 -6.97 11.95 4.84
C SER A 453 -5.76 11.83 3.92
N LEU A 454 -5.30 10.62 3.60
CA LEU A 454 -4.16 10.39 2.72
C LEU A 454 -4.48 10.78 1.26
N GLY A 455 -3.54 11.48 0.61
CA GLY A 455 -3.63 11.89 -0.79
C GLY A 455 -3.33 10.77 -1.79
N SER A 456 -3.93 10.84 -2.97
CA SER A 456 -3.77 9.86 -4.05
C SER A 456 -2.35 9.68 -4.56
N SER A 457 -1.46 10.68 -4.49
CA SER A 457 -0.05 10.53 -4.91
C SER A 457 0.92 10.14 -3.79
N MET A 458 0.51 10.18 -2.51
CA MET A 458 1.41 9.92 -1.39
C MET A 458 1.73 8.44 -1.21
N SER A 459 2.93 8.15 -0.72
CA SER A 459 3.26 6.80 -0.22
C SER A 459 2.46 6.47 1.05
N ILE A 460 1.89 5.26 1.10
CA ILE A 460 1.17 4.76 2.29
C ILE A 460 2.10 4.44 3.48
N ALA A 461 3.42 4.52 3.29
CA ALA A 461 4.40 4.32 4.36
C ALA A 461 4.48 5.48 5.37
N CYS A 462 3.94 6.64 5.00
CA CYS A 462 4.09 7.88 5.77
C CYS A 462 3.04 8.05 6.88
N PRO A 463 1.74 7.73 6.64
CA PRO A 463 0.71 7.83 7.66
C PRO A 463 0.79 6.81 8.79
#